data_AF-A0A1U7P4Y6-F1
#
_entry.id   AF-A0A1U7P4Y6-F1
#
_cell.length_a   1.000
_cell.length_b   1.000
_cell.length_c   1.000
_cell.angle_alpha   90.00
_cell.angle_beta   90.00
_cell.angle_gamma   90.00
#
_symmetry.space_group_name_H-M   'P 1'
#
loop_
_entity.id
_entity.type
_entity.pdbx_description
1 polymer ?
#
loop_
_entity_poly.entity_id
_entity_poly.type
_entity_poly.pdbx_seq_one_letter_code
_entity_poly.pdbx_strand_id
1 'polypeptide(L)'
;MPVYAEAPAKVPAISRTWDAHTIDRECGVVVSVRTYRVTLSRQTGEMIATVDGKQVPVLEADRILKGAALTLVSEIIPTPSYLLELAQGVAA
;
A
#
# COMPACT_ATOMS: atom_id res chain seq x y z
N MET A 1 6.21 18.03 35.33
CA MET A 1 6.52 17.87 33.90
C MET A 1 5.31 17.21 33.24
N PRO A 2 4.69 17.79 32.20
CA PRO A 2 3.58 17.12 31.53
C PRO A 2 4.12 15.89 30.81
N VAL A 3 3.48 14.74 31.04
CA VAL A 3 3.74 13.51 30.31
C VAL A 3 3.14 13.72 28.92
N TYR A 4 3.98 13.89 27.90
CA TYR A 4 3.50 13.85 26.52
C TYR A 4 2.97 12.44 26.30
N ALA A 5 1.64 12.31 26.16
CA ALA A 5 1.04 11.06 25.72
C ALA A 5 1.65 10.71 24.36
N GLU A 6 2.38 9.61 24.31
CA GLU A 6 2.90 9.03 23.08
C GLU A 6 1.72 8.90 22.11
N ALA A 7 1.85 9.47 20.91
CA ALA A 7 0.79 9.42 19.92
C ALA A 7 0.39 7.95 19.71
N PRO A 8 -0.91 7.60 19.72
CA PRO A 8 -1.32 6.21 19.60
C PRO A 8 -0.71 5.61 18.35
N ALA A 9 0.06 4.53 18.51
CA ALA A 9 0.73 3.85 17.40
C ALA A 9 -0.31 3.52 16.32
N LYS A 10 -0.17 4.11 15.13
CA LYS A 10 -1.10 3.90 14.02
C LYS A 10 -1.11 2.42 13.67
N VAL A 11 -2.26 1.77 13.81
CA VAL A 11 -2.43 0.37 13.43
C VAL A 11 -2.06 0.23 11.94
N PRO A 12 -1.14 -0.68 11.58
CA PRO A 12 -0.77 -0.86 10.19
C PRO A 12 -1.94 -1.44 9.40
N ALA A 13 -2.19 -0.91 8.20
CA ALA A 13 -3.22 -1.43 7.32
C ALA A 13 -2.87 -2.83 6.81
N ILE A 14 -3.90 -3.66 6.59
CA ILE A 14 -3.78 -4.99 5.98
C ILE A 14 -3.65 -4.87 4.47
N SER A 15 -4.36 -3.90 3.88
CA SER A 15 -4.34 -3.66 2.45
C SER A 15 -4.44 -2.17 2.15
N ARG A 16 -3.74 -1.73 1.11
CA ARG A 16 -3.85 -0.38 0.56
C ARG A 16 -3.86 -0.43 -0.95
N THR A 17 -4.71 0.38 -1.55
CA THR A 17 -4.79 0.58 -2.98
C THR A 17 -4.52 2.03 -3.31
N TRP A 18 -3.66 2.28 -4.30
CA TRP A 18 -3.36 3.60 -4.81
C TRP A 18 -3.56 3.65 -6.32
N ASP A 19 -3.93 4.83 -6.79
CA ASP A 19 -3.71 5.23 -8.18
C ASP A 19 -2.35 5.92 -8.25
N ALA A 20 -1.42 5.32 -8.99
CA ALA A 20 -0.05 5.76 -9.15
C ALA A 20 0.11 6.42 -10.53
N HIS A 21 0.26 7.74 -10.54
CA HIS A 21 0.40 8.54 -11.75
C HIS A 21 1.88 8.75 -12.09
N THR A 22 2.34 8.15 -13.18
CA THR A 22 3.69 8.35 -13.72
C THR A 22 3.64 9.32 -14.89
N ILE A 23 4.58 10.26 -14.92
CA ILE A 23 4.72 11.24 -16.00
C ILE A 23 6.10 11.04 -16.62
N ASP A 24 6.12 10.53 -17.84
CA ASP A 24 7.34 10.37 -18.62
C ASP A 24 7.62 11.67 -19.37
N ARG A 25 8.87 12.12 -19.29
CA ARG A 25 9.33 13.33 -19.98
C ARG A 25 10.55 13.05 -20.83
N GLU A 26 10.55 13.53 -22.06
CA GLU A 26 11.72 13.56 -22.94
C GLU A 26 12.06 15.02 -23.23
N CYS A 27 13.32 15.41 -22.99
CA CYS A 27 13.79 16.80 -23.14
C CYS A 27 12.92 17.85 -22.41
N GLY A 28 12.32 17.47 -21.27
CA GLY A 28 11.44 18.33 -20.48
C GLY A 28 9.98 18.38 -20.95
N VAL A 29 9.67 17.76 -22.09
CA VAL A 29 8.31 17.66 -22.64
C VAL A 29 7.66 16.39 -22.12
N VAL A 30 6.41 16.49 -21.65
CA VAL A 30 5.62 15.31 -21.25
C VAL A 30 5.29 14.50 -22.49
N VAL A 31 5.80 13.27 -22.54
CA VAL A 31 5.58 12.34 -23.66
C VAL A 31 4.55 11.27 -23.34
N SER A 32 4.35 10.96 -22.05
CA SER A 32 3.39 9.95 -21.61
C SER A 32 2.93 10.22 -20.19
N VAL A 33 1.66 9.95 -19.93
CA VAL A 33 1.07 9.91 -18.60
C VAL A 33 0.38 8.57 -18.46
N ARG A 34 0.74 7.81 -17.41
CA ARG A 34 0.11 6.53 -17.11
C ARG A 34 -0.39 6.54 -15.68
N THR A 35 -1.51 5.85 -15.47
CA THR A 35 -2.05 5.62 -14.13
C THR A 35 -2.10 4.12 -13.92
N TYR A 36 -1.41 3.64 -12.90
CA TYR A 36 -1.44 2.26 -12.46
C TYR A 36 -2.28 2.15 -11.20
N ARG A 37 -3.19 1.18 -11.12
CA ARG A 37 -3.87 0.84 -9.88
C ARG A 37 -3.07 -0.20 -9.13
N VAL A 38 -2.35 0.22 -8.10
CA VAL A 38 -1.45 -0.63 -7.31
C VAL A 38 -2.14 -1.01 -6.00
N THR A 39 -2.26 -2.30 -5.72
CA THR A 39 -2.72 -2.80 -4.41
C THR A 39 -1.58 -3.55 -3.74
N LEU A 40 -1.29 -3.21 -2.48
CA LEU A 40 -0.43 -4.01 -1.61
C LEU A 40 -1.28 -4.57 -0.47
N SER A 41 -1.26 -5.88 -0.30
CA SER A 41 -2.00 -6.58 0.75
C SER A 41 -1.11 -7.57 1.49
N ARG A 42 -1.28 -7.66 2.81
CA ARG A 42 -0.58 -8.63 3.65
C ARG A 42 -1.50 -9.82 3.93
N GLN A 43 -1.11 -11.01 3.49
CA GLN A 43 -1.80 -12.27 3.75
C GLN A 43 -0.88 -13.21 4.51
N THR A 44 -1.31 -13.70 5.67
CA THR A 44 -0.63 -14.77 6.44
C THR A 44 0.91 -14.65 6.51
N GLY A 45 1.41 -13.42 6.70
CA GLY A 45 2.85 -13.12 6.81
C GLY A 45 3.55 -12.73 5.50
N GLU A 46 2.97 -13.03 4.33
CA GLU A 46 3.47 -12.64 3.02
C GLU A 46 2.85 -11.33 2.54
N MET A 47 3.63 -10.56 1.76
CA MET A 47 3.15 -9.36 1.08
C MET A 47 2.84 -9.73 -0.38
N ILE A 48 1.61 -9.44 -0.80
CA ILE A 48 1.14 -9.64 -2.17
C ILE A 48 0.94 -8.28 -2.80
N ALA A 49 1.42 -8.12 -4.03
CA ALA A 49 1.24 -6.92 -4.81
C ALA A 49 0.44 -7.23 -6.08
N THR A 50 -0.52 -6.37 -6.41
CA THR A 50 -1.19 -6.37 -7.71
C THR A 50 -1.07 -5.00 -8.37
N VAL A 51 -0.89 -5.00 -9.68
CA VAL A 51 -0.85 -3.80 -10.51
C VAL A 51 -1.86 -4.02 -11.63
N ASP A 52 -2.84 -3.13 -11.75
CA ASP A 52 -3.95 -3.22 -12.71
C ASP A 52 -4.66 -4.59 -12.66
N GLY A 53 -4.79 -5.13 -11.44
CA GLY A 53 -5.43 -6.42 -11.18
C GLY A 53 -4.55 -7.65 -11.41
N LYS A 54 -3.33 -7.50 -11.93
CA LYS A 54 -2.38 -8.61 -12.11
C LYS A 54 -1.43 -8.71 -10.94
N GLN A 55 -1.24 -9.91 -10.39
CA GLN A 55 -0.21 -10.14 -9.37
C GLN A 55 1.19 -9.94 -9.95
N VAL A 56 2.01 -9.16 -9.25
CA VAL A 56 3.40 -8.85 -9.63
C VAL A 56 4.33 -9.03 -8.43
N PRO A 57 5.64 -9.16 -8.62
CA PRO A 57 6.60 -9.10 -7.52
C PRO A 57 6.46 -7.80 -6.73
N VAL A 58 6.55 -7.88 -5.40
CA VAL A 58 6.42 -6.70 -4.51
C VAL A 58 7.41 -5.61 -4.86
N LEU A 59 8.64 -5.98 -5.26
CA LEU A 59 9.67 -5.04 -5.66
C LEU A 59 9.29 -4.24 -6.93
N GLU A 60 8.53 -4.85 -7.85
CA GLU A 60 8.05 -4.18 -9.05
C GLU A 60 7.00 -3.11 -8.70
N ALA A 61 6.03 -3.47 -7.87
CA ALA A 61 5.04 -2.53 -7.35
C ALA A 61 5.69 -1.39 -6.54
N ASP A 62 6.69 -1.69 -5.70
CA ASP A 62 7.44 -0.69 -4.94
C ASP A 62 8.14 0.35 -5.85
N ARG A 63 8.73 -0.10 -6.97
CA ARG A 63 9.35 0.80 -7.96
C ARG A 63 8.32 1.75 -8.59
N ILE A 64 7.14 1.24 -8.96
CA ILE A 64 6.05 2.06 -9.50
C ILE A 64 5.62 3.10 -8.47
N LEU A 65 5.40 2.67 -7.22
CA LEU A 65 4.95 3.56 -6.15
C LEU A 65 5.96 4.67 -5.83
N LYS A 66 7.26 4.36 -5.83
CA LYS A 66 8.32 5.35 -5.57
C LYS A 66 8.50 6.37 -6.70
N GLY A 67 8.19 5.99 -7.93
CA GLY A 67 8.34 6.84 -9.12
C GLY A 67 7.10 7.67 -9.48
N ALA A 68 6.00 7.54 -8.75
CA ALA A 68 4.71 8.08 -9.12
C ALA A 68 4.18 9.11 -8.12
N ALA A 69 3.34 10.03 -8.60
CA ALA A 69 2.43 10.76 -7.73
C ALA A 69 1.29 9.82 -7.30
N LEU A 70 1.05 9.70 -6.00
CA LEU A 70 0.13 8.71 -5.44
C LEU A 70 -1.17 9.34 -4.95
N THR A 71 -2.28 8.74 -5.34
CA THR A 71 -3.59 9.00 -4.75
C THR A 71 -4.07 7.74 -4.04
N LEU A 72 -4.31 7.82 -2.72
CA LEU A 72 -4.88 6.70 -1.97
C LEU A 72 -6.34 6.49 -2.39
N VAL A 73 -6.65 5.29 -2.87
CA VAL A 73 -8.01 4.92 -3.33
C VAL A 73 -8.76 4.21 -2.21
N SER A 74 -8.10 3.27 -1.54
CA SER A 74 -8.68 2.52 -0.44
C SER A 74 -7.60 2.07 0.55
N GLU A 75 -7.98 1.98 1.82
CA GLU A 75 -7.15 1.43 2.88
C GLU A 75 -8.04 0.55 3.76
N ILE A 76 -7.61 -0.68 4.02
CA ILE A 76 -8.27 -1.61 4.95
C ILE A 76 -7.43 -1.65 6.23
N ILE A 77 -8.00 -1.09 7.30
CA ILE A 77 -7.39 -1.09 8.62
C ILE A 77 -7.93 -2.29 9.40
N PRO A 78 -7.07 -3.12 10.02
CA PRO A 78 -7.53 -4.22 10.85
C PRO A 78 -8.37 -3.71 12.02
N THR A 79 -9.44 -4.45 12.34
CA THR A 79 -10.10 -4.30 13.64
C THR A 79 -9.26 -4.98 14.73
N PRO A 80 -9.41 -4.57 16.01
CA PRO A 80 -8.71 -5.22 17.11
C PRO A 80 -8.98 -6.73 17.21
N SER A 81 -10.21 -7.18 16.90
CA SER A 81 -10.57 -8.60 16.89
C SER A 81 -9.81 -9.39 15.83
N TYR A 82 -9.69 -8.84 14.62
CA TYR A 82 -8.95 -9.48 13.53
C TYR A 82 -7.45 -9.63 13.86
N LEU A 83 -6.87 -8.67 14.59
CA LEU A 83 -5.48 -8.77 15.05
C LEU A 83 -5.28 -9.89 16.08
N LEU A 84 -6.27 -10.13 16.95
CA LEU A 84 -6.25 -11.23 17.90
C LEU A 84 -6.32 -12.59 17.18
N GLU A 85 -7.16 -12.71 16.16
CA GLU A 85 -7.28 -13.91 15.33
C GLU A 85 -5.99 -14.21 14.55
N LEU A 86 -5.35 -13.18 13.99
CA LEU A 86 -4.03 -13.29 13.37
C LEU A 86 -2.94 -13.72 14.37
N ALA A 87 -2.93 -13.15 15.58
CA ALA A 87 -1.96 -13.50 16.62
C ALA A 87 -2.12 -14.94 17.13
N GLN A 88 -3.34 -15.48 17.05
CA GLN A 88 -3.66 -16.85 17.45
C GLN A 88 -3.51 -17.86 16.30
N GLY A 89 -3.25 -17.40 15.06
CA GLY A 89 -3.11 -18.27 13.88
C GLY A 89 -4.44 -18.87 13.39
N VAL A 90 -5.58 -18.23 13.68
CA VAL A 90 -6.92 -18.78 13.43
C VAL A 90 -7.56 -18.20 12.15
N ALA A 91 -7.01 -17.13 11.58
CA ALA A 91 -7.51 -16.55 10.34
C ALA A 91 -7.23 -17.49 9.15
N ALA A 92 -8.28 -18.14 8.65
CA ALA A 92 -8.30 -19.03 7.49
C ALA A 92 -8.87 -18.32 6.25
#